data_AF-A0A9P4K756-F1
#
_entry.id   AF-A0A9P4K756-F1
#
_cell.length_a   1.000
_cell.length_b   1.000
_cell.length_c   1.000
_cell.angle_alpha   90.00
_cell.angle_beta   90.00
_cell.angle_gamma   90.00
#
_symmetry.space_group_name_H-M   'P 1'
#
loop_
_entity.id
_entity.type
_entity.pdbx_description
1 polymer ?
#
loop_
_entity_poly.entity_id
_entity_poly.type
_entity_poly.pdbx_seq_one_letter_code
_entity_poly.pdbx_strand_id
1 'polypeptide(L)'
;MAQYSLPFKDHLQTHTGFPITFLIGPNSTRFDIHNTLLHTLSIPFIKSNGTPKNVLHPIILRSLDPHDFKSLWDWIYDDKPPSYENESDVLGLMKMWVTAGAVAMSSYQNACLRFAMACMQPASFTVPIETVAYVYQHTPPSSKLRKFVITLFVQRSEPQTHFFAPQYAQILRDCVREMKWLHRVRLQNLEGVEGYVLEEEFKAVRWVNKEKRRVEMWYVTEGKMVEVKKLRFPLPAYLVWGENWEALPDGFFVSAGESSEGAVELRGQV
;
A
#
# COMPACT_ATOMS: atom_id res chain seq x y z
N MET A 1 13.57 29.49 20.89
CA MET A 1 13.54 28.02 20.82
C MET A 1 12.11 27.57 21.03
N ALA A 2 11.38 27.24 19.96
CA ALA A 2 10.00 26.80 20.09
C ALA A 2 9.97 25.38 20.70
N GLN A 3 9.51 25.27 21.94
CA GLN A 3 9.24 24.00 22.64
C GLN A 3 7.94 23.42 22.10
N TYR A 4 8.00 22.40 21.25
CA TYR A 4 6.85 21.53 21.03
C TYR A 4 7.27 20.08 21.24
N SER A 5 6.80 19.53 22.36
CA SER A 5 6.90 18.15 22.84
C SER A 5 5.56 17.43 22.62
N LEU A 6 4.91 17.78 21.51
CA LEU A 6 3.64 17.21 21.08
C LEU A 6 3.94 15.98 20.24
N PRO A 7 3.14 14.92 20.32
CA PRO A 7 1.85 14.79 21.02
C PRO A 7 1.91 14.44 22.52
N PHE A 8 3.05 14.00 23.09
CA PHE A 8 3.10 13.46 24.46
C PHE A 8 2.45 14.36 25.52
N LYS A 9 2.77 15.67 25.53
CA LYS A 9 2.22 16.59 26.54
C LYS A 9 0.70 16.76 26.45
N ASP A 10 0.14 16.69 25.25
CA ASP A 10 -1.30 16.92 25.03
C ASP A 10 -2.14 15.72 25.52
N HIS A 11 -1.52 14.54 25.62
CA HIS A 11 -2.18 13.28 25.95
C HIS A 11 -1.71 12.65 27.28
N LEU A 12 -1.11 13.44 28.18
CA LEU A 12 -0.64 12.97 29.49
C LEU A 12 -1.76 12.36 30.37
N GLN A 13 -3.00 12.80 30.18
CA GLN A 13 -4.14 12.33 30.97
C GLN A 13 -4.79 11.07 30.38
N THR A 14 -4.64 10.86 29.07
CA THR A 14 -5.30 9.76 28.35
C THR A 14 -4.38 8.56 28.20
N HIS A 15 -3.06 8.74 28.27
CA HIS A 15 -2.09 7.68 28.03
C HIS A 15 -1.04 7.62 29.14
N THR A 16 -0.68 6.41 29.55
CA THR A 16 0.34 6.16 30.58
C THR A 16 1.67 5.81 29.94
N GLY A 17 2.82 6.12 30.55
CA GLY A 17 4.12 5.64 30.07
C GLY A 17 5.22 6.69 30.10
N PHE A 18 6.43 6.28 29.77
CA PHE A 18 7.57 7.20 29.66
C PHE A 18 7.70 7.71 28.22
N PRO A 19 8.16 8.95 28.02
CA PRO A 19 8.39 9.48 26.68
C PRO A 19 9.61 8.80 26.04
N ILE A 20 9.47 8.36 24.80
CA ILE A 20 10.56 8.07 23.88
C ILE A 20 10.68 9.27 22.94
N THR A 21 11.87 9.86 22.89
CA THR A 21 12.15 11.03 22.07
C THR A 21 12.52 10.59 20.65
N PHE A 22 11.88 11.20 19.65
CA PHE A 22 12.21 11.12 18.24
C PHE A 22 12.73 12.46 17.73
N LEU A 23 13.74 12.43 16.86
CA LEU A 23 14.29 13.56 16.13
C LEU A 23 14.04 13.35 14.64
N ILE A 24 13.11 14.11 14.07
CA ILE A 24 12.55 13.87 12.76
C ILE A 24 13.05 14.90 11.73
N GLY A 25 13.42 14.40 10.55
CA GLY A 25 13.81 15.19 9.41
C GLY A 25 15.19 15.85 9.54
N PRO A 26 15.61 16.63 8.53
CA PRO A 26 16.94 17.24 8.47
C PRO A 26 17.19 18.22 9.62
N ASN A 27 16.12 18.90 10.07
CA ASN A 27 16.18 19.88 11.17
C ASN A 27 16.07 19.25 12.56
N SER A 28 15.98 17.91 12.66
CA SER A 28 15.87 17.19 13.93
C SER A 28 14.70 17.70 14.80
N THR A 29 13.53 17.85 14.20
CA THR A 29 12.31 18.29 14.89
C THR A 29 11.96 17.26 15.96
N ARG A 30 11.84 17.72 17.21
CA ARG A 30 11.62 16.84 18.36
C ARG A 30 10.15 16.45 18.48
N PHE A 31 9.91 15.15 18.66
CA PHE A 31 8.63 14.59 19.08
C PHE A 31 8.87 13.68 20.28
N ASP A 32 7.99 13.71 21.26
CA ASP A 32 8.01 12.77 22.38
C ASP A 32 6.76 11.90 22.27
N ILE A 33 6.91 10.58 22.45
CA ILE A 33 5.85 9.59 22.26
C ILE A 33 5.81 8.61 23.44
N HIS A 34 4.62 8.25 23.94
CA HIS A 34 4.47 7.29 25.03
C HIS A 34 5.00 5.89 24.62
N ASN A 35 5.90 5.33 25.42
CA ASN A 35 6.50 4.01 25.14
C ASN A 35 5.48 2.86 25.16
N THR A 36 4.39 2.99 25.91
CA THR A 36 3.28 2.03 25.97
C THR A 36 2.49 1.97 24.66
N LEU A 37 2.25 3.12 24.01
CA LEU A 37 1.66 3.16 22.67
C LEU A 37 2.58 2.47 21.67
N LEU A 38 3.86 2.84 21.65
CA LEU A 38 4.85 2.25 20.74
C LEU A 38 4.96 0.74 20.92
N HIS A 39 4.94 0.27 22.17
CA HIS A 39 4.92 -1.16 22.50
C HIS A 39 3.71 -1.88 21.92
N THR A 40 2.54 -1.25 21.91
CA THR A 40 1.32 -1.85 21.37
C THR A 40 1.31 -1.87 19.84
N LEU A 41 1.94 -0.87 19.21
CA LEU A 41 1.81 -0.62 17.78
C LEU A 41 3.01 -1.10 16.93
N SER A 42 4.18 -1.25 17.52
CA SER A 42 5.44 -1.49 16.81
C SER A 42 6.32 -2.53 17.52
N ILE A 43 6.52 -3.67 16.85
CA ILE A 43 7.30 -4.82 17.37
C ILE A 43 8.68 -4.44 17.93
N PRO A 44 9.48 -3.58 17.26
CA PRO A 44 10.79 -3.17 17.79
C PRO A 44 10.78 -2.61 19.23
N PHE A 45 9.66 -2.10 19.73
CA PHE A 45 9.53 -1.54 21.09
C PHE A 45 9.06 -2.55 22.14
N ILE A 46 8.94 -3.84 21.77
CA ILE A 46 8.54 -4.93 22.66
C ILE A 46 9.78 -5.68 23.14
N LYS A 47 9.91 -5.89 24.46
CA LYS A 47 10.93 -6.77 25.04
C LYS A 47 10.54 -8.24 24.86
N SER A 48 11.50 -9.16 25.02
CA SER A 48 11.26 -10.60 24.95
C SER A 48 10.20 -11.12 25.93
N ASN A 49 10.02 -10.44 27.07
CA ASN A 49 9.00 -10.75 28.07
C ASN A 49 7.63 -10.08 27.78
N GLY A 50 7.47 -9.44 26.61
CA GLY A 50 6.22 -8.78 26.22
C GLY A 50 5.99 -7.42 26.85
N THR A 51 6.94 -6.84 27.60
CA THR A 51 6.80 -5.50 28.22
C THR A 51 7.40 -4.38 27.35
N PRO A 52 7.02 -3.11 27.56
CA PRO A 52 7.59 -1.99 26.81
C PRO A 52 9.11 -1.85 27.00
N LYS A 53 9.83 -1.59 25.90
CA LYS A 53 11.21 -1.12 25.95
C LYS A 53 11.28 0.28 26.55
N ASN A 54 12.37 0.54 27.28
CA ASN A 54 12.71 1.88 27.75
C ASN A 54 13.90 2.35 26.93
N VAL A 55 13.66 3.21 25.94
CA VAL A 55 14.68 3.74 25.05
C VAL A 55 15.10 5.10 25.60
N LEU A 56 16.33 5.17 26.13
CA LEU A 56 16.83 6.37 26.82
C LEU A 56 17.48 7.38 25.86
N HIS A 57 17.90 6.94 24.68
CA HIS A 57 18.52 7.79 23.67
C HIS A 57 17.49 8.23 22.63
N PRO A 58 17.58 9.48 22.12
CA PRO A 58 16.69 9.92 21.06
C PRO A 58 16.83 9.05 19.79
N ILE A 59 15.70 8.67 19.20
CA ILE A 59 15.64 7.95 17.93
C ILE A 59 15.65 8.97 16.80
N ILE A 60 16.59 8.86 15.88
CA ILE A 60 16.76 9.79 14.77
C ILE A 60 16.20 9.17 13.50
N LEU A 61 15.21 9.83 12.88
CA LEU A 61 14.63 9.44 11.59
C LEU A 61 14.78 10.61 10.60
N ARG A 62 15.91 10.64 9.88
CA ARG A 62 16.31 11.81 9.06
C ARG A 62 15.55 11.90 7.74
N SER A 63 15.13 10.76 7.21
CA SER A 63 14.42 10.67 5.93
C SER A 63 12.96 11.07 5.98
N LEU A 64 12.39 11.24 7.19
CA LEU A 64 10.97 11.54 7.36
C LEU A 64 10.69 13.05 7.39
N ASP A 65 9.52 13.42 6.89
CA ASP A 65 8.97 14.76 7.04
C ASP A 65 8.30 14.90 8.43
N PRO A 66 8.62 15.95 9.21
CA PRO A 66 7.99 16.20 10.51
C PRO A 66 6.46 16.33 10.47
N HIS A 67 5.90 16.85 9.39
CA HIS A 67 4.46 17.02 9.24
C HIS A 67 3.75 15.68 9.04
N ASP A 68 4.30 14.81 8.20
CA ASP A 68 3.75 13.46 7.98
C ASP A 68 3.85 12.62 9.26
N PHE A 69 4.96 12.75 9.99
CA PHE A 69 5.13 12.13 11.31
C PHE A 69 4.11 12.64 12.32
N LYS A 70 3.92 13.96 12.42
CA LYS A 70 2.89 14.54 13.29
C LYS A 70 1.51 14.00 12.94
N SER A 71 1.15 13.97 11.66
CA SER A 71 -0.18 13.56 11.19
C SER A 71 -0.48 12.09 11.53
N LEU A 72 0.52 11.20 11.42
CA LEU A 72 0.38 9.81 11.86
C LEU A 72 0.08 9.73 13.37
N TRP A 73 0.77 10.54 14.17
CA TRP A 73 0.56 10.51 15.62
C TRP A 73 -0.71 11.21 16.06
N ASP A 74 -1.13 12.29 15.42
CA ASP A 74 -2.44 12.89 15.65
C ASP A 74 -3.53 11.83 15.45
N TRP A 75 -3.45 11.03 14.38
CA TRP A 75 -4.36 9.89 14.18
C TRP A 75 -4.30 8.89 15.34
N ILE A 76 -3.10 8.43 15.71
CA ILE A 76 -2.94 7.40 16.76
C ILE A 76 -3.46 7.88 18.12
N TYR A 77 -3.16 9.13 18.51
CA TYR A 77 -3.52 9.65 19.82
C TYR A 77 -5.00 10.04 19.92
N ASP A 78 -5.57 10.58 18.86
CA ASP A 78 -6.98 10.99 18.83
C ASP A 78 -7.93 9.86 18.43
N ASP A 79 -7.39 8.69 18.06
CA ASP A 79 -8.11 7.56 17.44
C ASP A 79 -8.99 8.01 16.26
N LYS A 80 -8.51 9.03 15.54
CA LYS A 80 -9.26 9.68 14.47
C LYS A 80 -8.47 9.59 13.16
N PRO A 81 -8.86 8.73 12.22
CA PRO A 81 -8.18 8.68 10.93
C PRO A 81 -8.31 10.03 10.22
N PRO A 82 -7.31 10.41 9.42
CA PRO A 82 -7.41 11.64 8.67
C PRO A 82 -8.56 11.53 7.66
N SER A 83 -9.26 12.64 7.43
CA SER A 83 -10.35 12.67 6.44
C SER A 83 -9.73 12.65 5.04
N TYR A 84 -10.09 11.64 4.25
CA TYR A 84 -9.62 11.49 2.89
C TYR A 84 -10.83 11.22 2.00
N GLU A 85 -11.17 12.17 1.15
CA GLU A 85 -12.41 12.19 0.38
C GLU A 85 -12.16 12.18 -1.13
N ASN A 86 -10.95 12.54 -1.57
CA ASN A 86 -10.67 12.74 -2.99
C ASN A 86 -9.27 12.23 -3.42
N GLU A 87 -9.00 12.31 -4.72
CA GLU A 87 -7.75 11.85 -5.34
C GLU A 87 -6.49 12.57 -4.82
N SER A 88 -6.62 13.84 -4.43
CA SER A 88 -5.47 14.63 -3.95
C SER A 88 -4.95 14.13 -2.60
N ASP A 89 -5.78 13.40 -1.85
CA ASP A 89 -5.45 12.85 -0.54
C ASP A 89 -4.56 11.60 -0.61
N VAL A 90 -4.48 10.96 -1.78
CA VAL A 90 -3.76 9.69 -1.97
C VAL A 90 -2.27 9.87 -1.68
N LEU A 91 -1.68 11.00 -2.07
CA LEU A 91 -0.29 11.31 -1.75
C LEU A 91 -0.07 11.37 -0.23
N GLY A 92 -0.99 11.99 0.53
CA GLY A 92 -0.95 12.01 1.99
C GLY A 92 -0.98 10.61 2.58
N LEU A 93 -1.84 9.72 2.06
CA LEU A 93 -1.89 8.32 2.45
C LEU A 93 -0.58 7.56 2.15
N MET A 94 0.06 7.83 1.00
CA MET A 94 1.35 7.19 0.65
C MET A 94 2.47 7.68 1.58
N LYS A 95 2.51 8.98 1.89
CA LYS A 95 3.44 9.58 2.85
C LYS A 95 3.27 9.02 4.25
N MET A 96 2.02 8.88 4.69
CA MET A 96 1.68 8.29 5.97
C MET A 96 2.05 6.81 6.03
N TRP A 97 1.86 6.06 4.95
CA TRP A 97 2.33 4.68 4.83
C TRP A 97 3.85 4.58 5.00
N VAL A 98 4.62 5.45 4.34
CA VAL A 98 6.09 5.49 4.47
C VAL A 98 6.49 5.80 5.90
N THR A 99 5.83 6.77 6.53
CA THR A 99 6.07 7.19 7.91
C THR A 99 5.78 6.04 8.89
N ALA A 100 4.63 5.38 8.77
CA ALA A 100 4.28 4.22 9.58
C ALA A 100 5.28 3.06 9.39
N GLY A 101 5.78 2.85 8.17
CA GLY A 101 6.82 1.87 7.89
C GLY A 101 8.16 2.18 8.56
N ALA A 102 8.56 3.45 8.61
CA ALA A 102 9.80 3.87 9.27
C ALA A 102 9.77 3.64 10.80
N VAL A 103 8.57 3.55 11.39
CA VAL A 103 8.37 3.17 12.80
C VAL A 103 7.81 1.75 12.97
N ALA A 104 7.92 0.89 11.95
CA ALA A 104 7.52 -0.53 11.99
C ALA A 104 6.05 -0.82 12.38
N MET A 105 5.11 0.03 11.96
CA MET A 105 3.68 -0.08 12.25
C MET A 105 2.89 -0.66 11.08
N SER A 106 2.94 -1.98 10.90
CA SER A 106 2.30 -2.67 9.78
C SER A 106 0.77 -2.48 9.71
N SER A 107 0.09 -2.41 10.86
CA SER A 107 -1.36 -2.18 10.91
C SER A 107 -1.75 -0.84 10.29
N TYR A 108 -1.00 0.22 10.58
CA TYR A 108 -1.23 1.56 10.03
C TYR A 108 -0.82 1.67 8.57
N GLN A 109 0.25 1.00 8.15
CA GLN A 109 0.57 0.84 6.73
C GLN A 109 -0.61 0.19 5.98
N ASN A 110 -1.14 -0.90 6.52
CA ASN A 110 -2.24 -1.64 5.92
C ASN A 110 -3.57 -0.86 5.96
N ALA A 111 -3.78 -0.02 6.97
CA ALA A 111 -4.92 0.88 7.05
C ALA A 111 -4.84 1.99 5.99
N CYS A 112 -3.66 2.60 5.77
CA CYS A 112 -3.47 3.58 4.70
C CYS A 112 -3.83 3.00 3.32
N LEU A 113 -3.45 1.76 3.05
CA LEU A 113 -3.82 1.07 1.80
C LEU A 113 -5.33 0.87 1.69
N ARG A 114 -6.03 0.54 2.78
CA ARG A 114 -7.50 0.40 2.80
C ARG A 114 -8.20 1.73 2.56
N PHE A 115 -7.73 2.82 3.16
CA PHE A 115 -8.27 4.15 2.88
C PHE A 115 -8.06 4.54 1.42
N ALA A 116 -6.87 4.29 0.86
CA ALA A 116 -6.65 4.52 -0.56
C ALA A 116 -7.64 3.69 -1.41
N MET A 117 -7.87 2.42 -1.07
CA MET A 117 -8.88 1.57 -1.73
C MET A 117 -10.31 2.13 -1.64
N ALA A 118 -10.66 2.76 -0.54
CA ALA A 118 -11.95 3.41 -0.37
C ALA A 118 -12.08 4.69 -1.22
N CYS A 119 -11.03 5.52 -1.30
CA CYS A 119 -11.02 6.70 -2.17
C CYS A 119 -11.22 6.34 -3.66
N MET A 120 -10.92 5.10 -4.04
CA MET A 120 -10.96 4.60 -5.42
C MET A 120 -12.29 3.98 -5.85
N GLN A 121 -13.31 4.00 -4.99
CA GLN A 121 -14.64 3.51 -5.37
C GLN A 121 -15.22 4.24 -6.60
N PRO A 122 -15.08 5.57 -6.76
CA PRO A 122 -15.52 6.26 -7.97
C PRO A 122 -14.74 5.79 -9.20
N ALA A 123 -15.44 5.63 -10.33
CA ALA A 123 -14.81 5.27 -11.61
C ALA A 123 -13.89 6.38 -12.15
N SER A 124 -14.19 7.64 -11.82
CA SER A 124 -13.42 8.82 -12.23
C SER A 124 -12.10 9.00 -11.50
N PHE A 125 -11.85 8.21 -10.45
CA PHE A 125 -10.64 8.33 -9.65
C PHE A 125 -9.40 8.10 -10.51
N THR A 126 -8.42 9.02 -10.47
CA THR A 126 -7.11 8.90 -11.10
C THR A 126 -5.98 8.99 -10.08
N VAL A 127 -4.80 8.46 -10.44
CA VAL A 127 -3.58 8.62 -9.63
C VAL A 127 -2.62 9.55 -10.37
N PRO A 128 -2.23 10.70 -9.78
CA PRO A 128 -1.21 11.57 -10.36
C PRO A 128 0.15 10.86 -10.44
N ILE A 129 0.91 11.09 -11.52
CA ILE A 129 2.23 10.47 -11.68
C ILE A 129 3.22 10.93 -10.61
N GLU A 130 3.02 12.13 -10.06
CA GLU A 130 3.78 12.70 -8.95
C GLU A 130 3.66 11.85 -7.70
N THR A 131 2.48 11.27 -7.45
CA THR A 131 2.26 10.34 -6.34
C THR A 131 3.07 9.06 -6.53
N VAL A 132 3.08 8.51 -7.75
CA VAL A 132 3.90 7.34 -8.09
C VAL A 132 5.39 7.67 -7.95
N ALA A 133 5.81 8.84 -8.44
CA ALA A 133 7.20 9.30 -8.34
C ALA A 133 7.65 9.46 -6.89
N TYR A 134 6.80 10.03 -6.03
CA TYR A 134 7.06 10.12 -4.59
C TYR A 134 7.32 8.74 -3.98
N VAL A 135 6.45 7.76 -4.23
CA VAL A 135 6.63 6.39 -3.71
C VAL A 135 7.94 5.77 -4.23
N TYR A 136 8.28 5.99 -5.50
CA TYR A 136 9.53 5.51 -6.07
C TYR A 136 10.78 6.16 -5.45
N GLN A 137 10.67 7.40 -4.98
CA GLN A 137 11.77 8.08 -4.31
C GLN A 137 11.94 7.64 -2.85
N HIS A 138 10.86 7.22 -2.18
CA HIS A 138 10.84 7.02 -0.73
C HIS A 138 10.72 5.55 -0.28
N THR A 139 10.67 4.59 -1.20
CA THR A 139 10.66 3.16 -0.84
C THR A 139 11.63 2.36 -1.71
N PRO A 140 12.10 1.19 -1.26
CA PRO A 140 12.95 0.32 -2.10
C PRO A 140 12.19 -0.27 -3.31
N PRO A 141 12.88 -0.75 -4.36
CA PRO A 141 12.27 -1.34 -5.55
C PRO A 141 11.31 -2.52 -5.29
N SER A 142 11.58 -3.33 -4.27
CA SER A 142 10.74 -4.46 -3.86
C SER A 142 9.55 -4.08 -2.98
N SER A 143 9.36 -2.78 -2.70
CA SER A 143 8.30 -2.32 -1.81
C SER A 143 6.91 -2.71 -2.32
N LYS A 144 6.11 -3.29 -1.41
CA LYS A 144 4.68 -3.55 -1.66
C LYS A 144 3.91 -2.27 -1.99
N LEU A 145 4.31 -1.12 -1.43
CA LEU A 145 3.70 0.18 -1.77
C LEU A 145 3.95 0.57 -3.24
N ARG A 146 5.16 0.30 -3.78
CA ARG A 146 5.43 0.54 -5.21
C ARG A 146 4.50 -0.29 -6.06
N LYS A 147 4.40 -1.60 -5.77
CA LYS A 147 3.51 -2.51 -6.49
C LYS A 147 2.06 -2.03 -6.42
N PHE A 148 1.61 -1.59 -5.25
CA PHE A 148 0.26 -1.06 -5.06
C PHE A 148 0.02 0.17 -5.94
N VAL A 149 0.82 1.23 -5.78
CA VAL A 149 0.56 2.50 -6.47
C VAL A 149 0.70 2.38 -7.99
N ILE A 150 1.61 1.52 -8.49
CA ILE A 150 1.76 1.30 -9.93
C ILE A 150 0.58 0.53 -10.53
N THR A 151 0.05 -0.47 -9.79
CA THR A 151 -1.14 -1.20 -10.23
C THR A 151 -2.32 -0.24 -10.36
N LEU A 152 -2.49 0.66 -9.39
CA LEU A 152 -3.55 1.68 -9.43
C LEU A 152 -3.37 2.66 -10.58
N PHE A 153 -2.16 3.21 -10.73
CA PHE A 153 -1.84 4.15 -11.81
C PHE A 153 -2.15 3.55 -13.19
N VAL A 154 -1.75 2.30 -13.44
CA VAL A 154 -2.03 1.62 -14.71
C VAL A 154 -3.52 1.33 -14.91
N GLN A 155 -4.26 1.02 -13.85
CA GLN A 155 -5.70 0.73 -13.94
C GLN A 155 -6.56 1.98 -14.13
N ARG A 156 -6.12 3.13 -13.58
CA ARG A 156 -6.98 4.30 -13.37
C ARG A 156 -6.55 5.55 -14.12
N SER A 157 -5.27 5.70 -14.45
CA SER A 157 -4.77 6.91 -15.09
C SER A 157 -4.70 6.76 -16.60
N GLU A 158 -5.21 7.75 -17.34
CA GLU A 158 -5.05 7.82 -18.79
C GLU A 158 -3.65 8.31 -19.17
N PRO A 159 -3.02 7.77 -20.22
CA PRO A 159 -1.71 8.23 -20.65
C PRO A 159 -1.68 9.72 -21.01
N GLN A 160 -0.75 10.47 -20.41
CA GLN A 160 -0.53 11.89 -20.71
C GLN A 160 0.88 12.12 -21.25
N THR A 161 1.05 13.13 -22.11
CA THR A 161 2.34 13.42 -22.78
C THR A 161 3.49 13.61 -21.79
N HIS A 162 3.24 14.27 -20.66
CA HIS A 162 4.29 14.56 -19.68
C HIS A 162 4.78 13.29 -18.95
N PHE A 163 4.03 12.18 -18.97
CA PHE A 163 4.47 10.91 -18.40
C PHE A 163 5.71 10.34 -19.09
N PHE A 164 5.94 10.71 -20.36
CA PHE A 164 7.07 10.24 -21.17
C PHE A 164 8.36 11.03 -20.94
N ALA A 165 8.38 11.92 -19.95
CA ALA A 165 9.58 12.64 -19.58
C ALA A 165 10.66 11.70 -18.99
N PRO A 166 11.97 11.94 -19.22
CA PRO A 166 13.04 11.02 -18.85
C PRO A 166 13.06 10.63 -17.37
N GLN A 167 12.65 11.52 -16.47
CA GLN A 167 12.62 11.27 -15.02
C GLN A 167 11.64 10.14 -14.63
N TYR A 168 10.65 9.83 -15.47
CA TYR A 168 9.66 8.78 -15.22
C TYR A 168 9.96 7.47 -15.95
N ALA A 169 11.11 7.35 -16.62
CA ALA A 169 11.44 6.17 -17.44
C ALA A 169 11.35 4.84 -16.67
N GLN A 170 11.75 4.82 -15.39
CA GLN A 170 11.63 3.62 -14.56
C GLN A 170 10.17 3.29 -14.22
N ILE A 171 9.35 4.30 -13.94
CA ILE A 171 7.92 4.13 -13.66
C ILE A 171 7.23 3.54 -14.90
N LEU A 172 7.52 4.06 -16.10
CA LEU A 172 6.96 3.54 -17.34
C LEU A 172 7.36 2.10 -17.64
N ARG A 173 8.62 1.71 -17.37
CA ARG A 173 9.05 0.30 -17.50
C ARG A 173 8.24 -0.62 -16.59
N ASP A 174 8.00 -0.20 -15.35
CA ASP A 174 7.19 -0.97 -14.41
C ASP A 174 5.71 -0.96 -14.81
N CYS A 175 5.17 0.14 -15.35
CA CYS A 175 3.81 0.18 -15.92
C CYS A 175 3.62 -0.90 -16.98
N VAL A 176 4.57 -1.08 -17.90
CA VAL A 176 4.48 -2.12 -18.95
C VAL A 176 4.43 -3.52 -18.34
N ARG A 177 5.22 -3.79 -17.28
CA ARG A 177 5.20 -5.08 -16.58
C ARG A 177 3.83 -5.33 -15.94
N GLU A 178 3.28 -4.31 -15.29
CA GLU A 178 1.99 -4.38 -14.60
C GLU A 178 0.81 -4.49 -15.58
N MET A 179 0.84 -3.76 -16.70
CA MET A 179 -0.13 -3.92 -17.79
C MET A 179 -0.18 -5.35 -18.31
N LYS A 180 0.98 -6.00 -18.48
CA LYS A 180 1.03 -7.42 -18.88
C LYS A 180 0.42 -8.33 -17.84
N TRP A 181 0.62 -8.04 -16.55
CA TRP A 181 -0.01 -8.79 -15.47
C TRP A 181 -1.53 -8.58 -15.44
N LEU A 182 -2.00 -7.34 -15.50
CA LEU A 182 -3.42 -6.99 -15.55
C LEU A 182 -4.11 -7.58 -16.79
N HIS A 183 -3.42 -7.62 -17.93
CA HIS A 183 -3.94 -8.27 -19.12
C HIS A 183 -4.17 -9.77 -18.89
N ARG A 184 -3.26 -10.48 -18.21
CA ARG A 184 -3.49 -11.88 -17.81
C ARG A 184 -4.70 -12.02 -16.88
N VAL A 185 -4.84 -11.11 -15.92
CA VAL A 185 -6.01 -11.05 -15.02
C VAL A 185 -7.32 -10.91 -15.82
N ARG A 186 -7.34 -10.05 -16.85
CA ARG A 186 -8.49 -9.86 -17.73
C ARG A 186 -8.80 -11.11 -18.56
N LEU A 187 -7.78 -11.75 -19.14
CA LEU A 187 -7.94 -12.98 -19.93
C LEU A 187 -8.55 -14.13 -19.12
N GLN A 188 -8.35 -14.12 -17.81
CA GLN A 188 -8.82 -15.16 -16.89
C GLN A 188 -10.16 -14.81 -16.23
N ASN A 189 -10.64 -13.57 -16.36
CA ASN A 189 -11.98 -13.14 -15.97
C ASN A 189 -12.83 -12.87 -17.21
N LEU A 190 -13.00 -13.89 -18.03
CA LEU A 190 -13.82 -13.80 -19.23
C LEU A 190 -15.31 -13.87 -18.83
N GLU A 191 -16.09 -12.89 -19.24
CA GLU A 191 -17.54 -12.90 -19.09
C GLU A 191 -18.18 -12.83 -20.46
N GLY A 192 -19.23 -13.61 -20.71
CA GLY A 192 -20.05 -13.39 -21.89
C GLY A 192 -21.15 -12.37 -21.62
N VAL A 193 -21.53 -11.63 -22.66
CA VAL A 193 -22.58 -10.60 -22.60
C VAL A 193 -23.80 -11.01 -23.42
N GLU A 194 -24.92 -10.34 -23.21
CA GLU A 194 -26.16 -10.59 -23.99
C GLU A 194 -26.67 -12.04 -23.88
N GLY A 195 -26.51 -12.66 -22.70
CA GLY A 195 -26.92 -14.05 -22.46
C GLY A 195 -25.94 -15.10 -23.00
N TYR A 196 -24.75 -14.69 -23.42
CA TYR A 196 -23.69 -15.62 -23.84
C TYR A 196 -23.05 -16.29 -22.61
N VAL A 197 -23.61 -17.41 -22.14
CA VAL A 197 -23.06 -18.15 -20.99
C VAL A 197 -21.94 -19.07 -21.45
N LEU A 198 -20.70 -18.76 -21.06
CA LEU A 198 -19.51 -19.47 -21.55
C LEU A 198 -19.45 -20.90 -21.06
N GLU A 199 -19.92 -21.14 -19.83
CA GLU A 199 -20.10 -22.44 -19.19
C GLU A 199 -21.01 -23.37 -19.99
N GLU A 200 -22.03 -22.82 -20.63
CA GLU A 200 -23.03 -23.56 -21.38
C GLU A 200 -22.58 -23.79 -22.83
N GLU A 201 -21.90 -22.81 -23.43
CA GLU A 201 -21.44 -22.87 -24.82
C GLU A 201 -20.12 -23.61 -25.01
N PHE A 202 -19.24 -23.58 -24.01
CA PHE A 202 -17.89 -24.12 -24.09
C PHE A 202 -17.52 -24.97 -22.88
N LYS A 203 -16.80 -26.06 -23.13
CA LYS A 203 -16.30 -26.91 -22.06
C LYS A 203 -15.08 -26.23 -21.41
N ALA A 204 -15.22 -25.70 -20.20
CA ALA A 204 -14.09 -25.29 -19.39
C ALA A 204 -13.24 -26.51 -19.03
N VAL A 205 -11.93 -26.43 -19.25
CA VAL A 205 -11.00 -27.43 -18.73
C VAL A 205 -10.02 -26.72 -17.81
N ARG A 206 -9.99 -27.20 -16.56
CA ARG A 206 -8.96 -26.80 -15.60
C ARG A 206 -7.70 -27.59 -15.89
N TRP A 207 -6.63 -26.91 -16.23
CA TRP A 207 -5.32 -27.52 -16.44
C TRP A 207 -4.31 -26.97 -15.44
N VAL A 208 -3.45 -27.85 -14.95
CA VAL A 208 -2.31 -27.45 -14.12
C VAL A 208 -1.09 -27.46 -15.03
N ASN A 209 -0.49 -26.29 -15.22
CA ASN A 209 0.67 -26.20 -16.10
C ASN A 209 1.90 -26.91 -15.49
N LYS A 210 2.96 -27.08 -16.28
CA LYS A 210 4.22 -27.71 -15.83
C LYS A 210 4.88 -26.98 -14.64
N GLU A 211 4.54 -25.70 -14.42
CA GLU A 211 4.99 -24.88 -13.29
C GLU A 211 4.07 -25.00 -12.06
N LYS A 212 3.14 -25.96 -12.04
CA LYS A 212 2.11 -26.16 -11.00
C LYS A 212 1.14 -24.99 -10.81
N ARG A 213 1.06 -24.07 -11.78
CA ARG A 213 0.04 -23.01 -11.77
C ARG A 213 -1.27 -23.56 -12.30
N ARG A 214 -2.37 -23.33 -11.57
CA ARG A 214 -3.73 -23.63 -12.04
C ARG A 214 -4.10 -22.59 -13.10
N VAL A 215 -4.44 -23.06 -14.30
CA VAL A 215 -4.93 -22.23 -15.38
C VAL A 215 -6.28 -22.82 -15.81
N GLU A 216 -7.34 -22.03 -15.70
CA GLU A 216 -8.61 -22.37 -16.35
C GLU A 216 -8.53 -21.93 -17.81
N MET A 217 -8.75 -22.85 -18.74
CA MET A 217 -8.85 -22.54 -20.16
C MET A 217 -10.19 -23.03 -20.69
N TRP A 218 -10.86 -22.17 -21.43
CA TRP A 218 -12.08 -22.51 -22.16
C TRP A 218 -11.69 -23.22 -23.44
N TYR A 219 -12.06 -24.50 -23.58
CA TYR A 219 -11.87 -25.22 -24.82
C TYR A 219 -13.08 -25.03 -25.70
N VAL A 220 -12.82 -24.48 -26.88
CA VAL A 220 -13.80 -24.40 -27.95
C VAL A 220 -13.85 -25.77 -28.62
N THR A 221 -14.77 -26.61 -28.16
CA THR A 221 -14.97 -27.94 -28.74
C THR A 221 -15.87 -27.87 -29.98
N GLU A 222 -15.76 -28.87 -30.86
CA GLU A 222 -16.70 -29.10 -31.96
C GLU A 222 -16.68 -28.08 -33.12
N GLY A 223 -15.60 -27.32 -33.30
CA GLY A 223 -15.47 -26.40 -34.44
C GLY A 223 -16.40 -25.18 -34.38
N LYS A 224 -17.08 -24.96 -33.24
CA LYS A 224 -17.73 -23.69 -32.93
C LYS A 224 -16.68 -22.58 -32.92
N MET A 225 -17.03 -21.39 -33.38
CA MET A 225 -16.16 -20.21 -33.28
C MET A 225 -16.65 -19.35 -32.13
N VAL A 226 -15.72 -18.87 -31.30
CA VAL A 226 -16.06 -17.93 -30.22
C VAL A 226 -16.42 -16.59 -30.85
N GLU A 227 -17.61 -16.09 -30.53
CA GLU A 227 -18.02 -14.75 -30.93
C GLU A 227 -17.35 -13.72 -30.03
N VAL A 228 -16.14 -13.28 -30.39
CA VAL A 228 -15.35 -12.32 -29.58
C VAL A 228 -16.13 -11.06 -29.21
N LYS A 229 -17.05 -10.61 -30.08
CA LYS A 229 -17.94 -9.46 -29.82
C LYS A 229 -18.91 -9.67 -28.65
N LYS A 230 -19.21 -10.92 -28.29
CA LYS A 230 -20.05 -11.31 -27.14
C LYS A 230 -19.23 -11.59 -25.89
N LEU A 231 -17.94 -11.31 -25.91
CA LEU A 231 -17.04 -11.44 -24.77
C LEU A 231 -16.70 -10.09 -24.18
N ARG A 232 -16.70 -10.02 -22.86
CA ARG A 232 -16.13 -8.94 -22.07
C ARG A 232 -14.97 -9.51 -21.26
N PHE A 233 -13.93 -8.70 -21.12
CA PHE A 233 -12.77 -9.02 -20.30
C PHE A 233 -12.68 -7.99 -19.15
N PRO A 234 -13.69 -7.95 -18.26
CA PRO A 234 -13.69 -6.99 -17.18
C PRO A 234 -12.46 -7.18 -16.29
N LEU A 235 -12.00 -6.06 -15.73
CA LEU A 235 -11.33 -6.15 -14.44
C LEU A 235 -12.43 -6.34 -13.40
N PRO A 236 -12.23 -7.22 -12.40
CA PRO A 236 -13.20 -7.35 -11.33
C PRO A 236 -13.40 -6.02 -10.58
N ALA A 237 -14.51 -5.88 -9.86
CA ALA A 237 -14.92 -4.59 -9.29
C ALA A 237 -13.98 -4.02 -8.21
N TYR A 238 -13.14 -4.84 -7.57
CA TYR A 238 -12.12 -4.40 -6.61
C TYR A 238 -10.75 -4.29 -7.31
N LEU A 239 -9.73 -3.68 -6.72
CA LEU A 239 -8.52 -3.29 -7.50
C LEU A 239 -7.30 -4.20 -7.29
N VAL A 240 -7.36 -5.16 -6.37
CA VAL A 240 -6.16 -5.73 -5.73
C VAL A 240 -6.35 -7.24 -5.45
N TRP A 241 -5.57 -8.13 -6.13
CA TRP A 241 -5.75 -9.62 -6.17
C TRP A 241 -4.58 -10.52 -5.73
N GLY A 242 -4.93 -11.62 -5.03
CA GLY A 242 -4.10 -12.80 -4.74
C GLY A 242 -3.30 -13.27 -5.95
N GLU A 243 -2.14 -13.91 -5.73
CA GLU A 243 -1.54 -14.73 -6.80
C GLU A 243 -2.49 -15.87 -7.22
N ASN A 244 -3.46 -16.21 -6.37
CA ASN A 244 -4.45 -17.28 -6.54
C ASN A 244 -5.91 -16.79 -6.60
N TRP A 245 -6.18 -15.56 -7.05
CA TRP A 245 -7.56 -15.09 -7.29
C TRP A 245 -8.42 -14.88 -6.04
N GLU A 246 -7.84 -14.89 -4.83
CA GLU A 246 -8.59 -14.53 -3.63
C GLU A 246 -8.89 -13.03 -3.57
N ALA A 247 -10.09 -12.70 -3.07
CA ALA A 247 -10.51 -11.35 -2.75
C ALA A 247 -9.51 -10.78 -1.73
N LEU A 248 -8.65 -9.89 -2.22
CA LEU A 248 -7.46 -9.33 -1.57
C LEU A 248 -6.25 -10.30 -1.47
N PRO A 249 -5.13 -10.00 -2.16
CA PRO A 249 -3.83 -10.55 -1.87
C PRO A 249 -3.33 -9.87 -0.61
N ASP A 250 -2.80 -10.68 0.29
CA ASP A 250 -1.73 -10.27 1.20
C ASP A 250 -0.49 -9.70 0.46
N GLY A 251 -0.43 -9.82 -0.86
CA GLY A 251 0.66 -9.35 -1.72
C GLY A 251 0.92 -7.83 -1.73
N PHE A 252 0.00 -6.98 -1.26
CA PHE A 252 0.29 -5.56 -1.02
C PHE A 252 0.34 -5.19 0.46
N PHE A 253 -0.32 -5.97 1.32
CA PHE A 253 -0.28 -5.75 2.75
C PHE A 253 1.06 -6.20 3.32
N VAL A 254 1.57 -5.43 4.25
CA VAL A 254 2.82 -5.73 4.94
C VAL A 254 2.52 -6.49 6.22
N SER A 255 3.24 -7.58 6.44
CA SER A 255 3.29 -8.24 7.73
C SER A 255 4.08 -7.40 8.72
N ALA A 256 3.95 -7.69 10.01
CA ALA A 256 4.72 -7.01 11.04
C ALA A 256 6.24 -7.27 10.91
N GLY A 257 6.62 -8.46 10.45
CA GLY A 257 8.02 -8.79 10.14
C GLY A 257 8.57 -7.95 8.99
N GLU A 258 7.86 -7.88 7.86
CA GLU A 258 8.25 -7.06 6.71
C GLU A 258 8.34 -5.57 7.06
N SER A 259 7.40 -5.05 7.86
CA SER A 259 7.41 -3.67 8.33
C SER A 259 8.64 -3.37 9.21
N SER A 260 8.93 -4.27 10.16
CA SER A 260 10.14 -4.19 11.00
C SER A 260 11.42 -4.26 10.16
N GLU A 261 11.45 -5.12 9.14
CA GLU A 261 12.57 -5.21 8.21
C GLU A 261 12.73 -3.95 7.33
N GLY A 262 11.63 -3.27 7.03
CA GLY A 262 11.64 -2.00 6.31
C GLY A 262 12.11 -0.81 7.14
N ALA A 263 12.01 -0.88 8.47
CA ALA A 263 12.37 0.19 9.41
C ALA A 263 13.90 0.29 9.64
N VAL A 264 14.66 0.51 8.57
CA VAL A 264 16.14 0.47 8.57
C VAL A 264 16.76 1.45 9.57
N GLU A 265 16.33 2.72 9.56
CA GLU A 265 16.86 3.74 10.48
C GLU A 265 16.54 3.41 11.95
N LEU A 266 15.35 2.86 12.21
CA LEU A 266 14.92 2.49 13.55
C LEU A 266 15.74 1.33 14.13
N ARG A 267 15.96 0.26 13.35
CA ARG A 267 16.60 -0.98 13.85
C ARG A 267 18.00 -0.79 14.43
N GLY A 268 18.72 0.25 14.01
CA GLY A 268 20.04 0.56 14.57
C GLY A 268 19.99 1.24 15.95
N GLN A 269 18.81 1.53 16.49
CA GLN A 269 18.64 2.47 17.61
C GLN A 269 17.77 1.91 18.76
N VAL A 270 17.14 0.74 18.62
CA VAL A 270 16.16 0.19 19.59
C VAL A 270 16.38 -1.28 19.95
#